data_AF-A0A938DFN8-F1
#
_entry.id   AF-A0A938DFN8-F1
#
_cell.length_a   1.000
_cell.length_b   1.000
_cell.length_c   1.000
_cell.angle_alpha   90.00
_cell.angle_beta   90.00
_cell.angle_gamma   90.00
#
_symmetry.space_group_name_H-M   'P 1'
#
loop_
_entity.id
_entity.type
_entity.pdbx_description
1 polymer ?
#
loop_
_entity_poly.entity_id
_entity_poly.type
_entity_poly.pdbx_seq_one_letter_code
_entity_poly.pdbx_strand_id
1 'polypeptide(L)'
;HQKSAIALEYAVEVLKTPLILVLCHEACGAVKSAISSIQDHTTLPGHLPSLVAALAPAVNAVARRRGDPLENATKENARLCAETLKTAAPLLSAAFNEKRLKVVSGIYRLANGRVDLFT
;
A
#
# COMPACT_ATOMS: atom_id res chain seq x y z
N HIS A 1 0.00 9.68 -6.33
CA HIS A 1 -0.25 10.83 -7.23
C HIS A 1 -1.68 11.34 -7.05
N GLN A 2 -1.87 12.66 -7.09
CA GLN A 2 -3.07 13.40 -6.66
C GLN A 2 -4.42 12.93 -7.26
N LYS A 3 -4.41 12.30 -8.45
CA LYS A 3 -5.61 11.74 -9.09
C LYS A 3 -6.29 10.66 -8.26
N SER A 4 -5.53 9.85 -7.52
CA SER A 4 -6.08 8.77 -6.70
C SER A 4 -6.82 9.30 -5.46
N ALA A 5 -6.41 10.45 -4.91
CA ALA A 5 -7.05 11.04 -3.75
C ALA A 5 -8.47 11.55 -4.08
N ILE A 6 -8.62 12.26 -5.21
CA ILE A 6 -9.90 12.81 -5.67
C ILE A 6 -10.98 11.73 -5.80
N ALA A 7 -10.63 10.58 -6.38
CA ALA A 7 -11.57 9.48 -6.56
C ALA A 7 -12.01 8.86 -5.23
N LEU A 8 -11.08 8.70 -4.28
CA LEU A 8 -11.38 8.15 -2.95
C LEU A 8 -12.24 9.12 -2.12
N GLU A 9 -11.92 10.42 -2.15
CA GLU A 9 -12.72 11.45 -1.48
C GLU A 9 -14.13 11.50 -2.05
N TYR A 10 -14.29 11.43 -3.38
CA TYR A 10 -15.60 11.36 -4.00
C TYR A 10 -16.38 10.10 -3.57
N ALA A 11 -15.73 8.94 -3.55
CA ALA A 11 -16.36 7.70 -3.11
C ALA A 11 -16.86 7.79 -1.66
N VAL A 12 -16.09 8.41 -0.77
CA VAL A 12 -16.44 8.53 0.64
C VAL A 12 -17.47 9.64 0.89
N GLU A 13 -17.28 10.83 0.31
CA GLU A 13 -18.11 12.00 0.63
C GLU A 13 -19.36 12.11 -0.25
N VAL A 14 -19.31 11.70 -1.50
CA VAL A 14 -20.48 11.75 -2.40
C VAL A 14 -21.21 10.42 -2.40
N LEU A 15 -20.50 9.31 -2.61
CA LEU A 15 -21.13 7.98 -2.70
C LEU A 15 -21.35 7.31 -1.33
N LYS A 16 -20.87 7.93 -0.24
CA LYS A 16 -21.02 7.42 1.13
C LYS A 16 -20.43 6.01 1.31
N THR A 17 -19.33 5.72 0.61
CA THR A 17 -18.64 4.43 0.67
C THR A 17 -18.07 4.22 2.08
N PRO A 18 -18.50 3.17 2.81
CA PRO A 18 -18.11 2.97 4.20
C PRO A 18 -16.78 2.21 4.36
N LEU A 19 -16.22 1.68 3.27
CA LEU A 19 -15.05 0.80 3.30
C LEU A 19 -14.10 1.09 2.12
N ILE A 20 -12.83 1.27 2.43
CA ILE A 20 -11.74 1.20 1.44
C ILE A 20 -10.86 -0.01 1.78
N LEU A 21 -10.66 -0.88 0.79
CA LEU A 21 -9.68 -1.97 0.83
C LEU A 21 -8.45 -1.58 0.01
N VAL A 22 -7.30 -1.51 0.66
CA VAL A 22 -6.00 -1.41 0.00
C VAL A 22 -5.52 -2.82 -0.32
N LEU A 23 -5.58 -3.19 -1.60
CA LEU A 23 -5.24 -4.53 -2.07
C LEU A 23 -3.87 -4.54 -2.75
N CYS A 24 -2.91 -5.28 -2.19
CA CYS A 24 -1.70 -5.70 -2.88
C CYS A 24 -1.86 -7.17 -3.32
N HIS A 25 -0.89 -7.70 -4.04
CA HIS A 25 -0.90 -9.09 -4.51
C HIS A 25 0.43 -9.77 -4.22
N GLU A 26 0.41 -11.10 -4.10
CA GLU A 26 1.64 -11.88 -3.95
C GLU A 26 2.56 -11.73 -5.18
N ALA A 27 3.84 -12.03 -4.98
CA ALA A 27 4.88 -11.96 -6.02
C ALA A 27 4.94 -10.61 -6.76
N CYS A 28 4.69 -9.50 -6.06
CA CYS A 28 4.68 -8.17 -6.67
C CYS A 28 6.06 -7.79 -7.25
N GLY A 29 6.13 -7.71 -8.59
CA GLY A 29 7.37 -7.39 -9.31
C GLY A 29 7.96 -6.04 -8.93
N ALA A 30 7.11 -5.03 -8.69
CA ALA A 30 7.56 -3.71 -8.26
C ALA A 30 8.26 -3.74 -6.89
N VAL A 31 7.69 -4.46 -5.92
CA VAL A 31 8.29 -4.65 -4.60
C VAL A 31 9.59 -5.44 -4.71
N LYS A 32 9.61 -6.51 -5.51
CA LYS A 32 10.82 -7.30 -5.76
C LYS A 32 11.94 -6.43 -6.35
N SER A 33 11.65 -5.64 -7.38
CA SER A 33 12.62 -4.73 -7.99
C SER A 33 13.13 -3.67 -7.02
N ALA A 34 12.25 -3.13 -6.16
CA ALA A 34 12.66 -2.17 -5.13
C ALA A 34 13.59 -2.80 -4.08
N ILE A 35 13.29 -4.02 -3.63
CA ILE A 35 14.17 -4.77 -2.72
C ILE A 35 15.56 -4.95 -3.34
N SER A 36 15.64 -5.48 -4.57
CA SER A 36 16.93 -5.69 -5.26
C SER A 36 17.68 -4.38 -5.47
N SER A 37 17.00 -3.32 -5.93
CA SER A 37 17.62 -2.00 -6.13
C SER A 37 18.23 -1.44 -4.85
N ILE A 38 17.56 -1.59 -3.71
CA ILE A 38 18.04 -1.13 -2.41
C ILE A 38 19.21 -1.99 -1.90
N GLN A 39 19.13 -3.32 -2.04
CA GLN A 39 20.16 -4.25 -1.58
C GLN A 39 21.45 -4.17 -2.41
N ASP A 40 21.31 -4.09 -3.73
CA ASP A 40 22.44 -4.09 -4.67
C ASP A 40 23.00 -2.68 -4.90
N HIS A 41 22.41 -1.65 -4.27
CA HIS A 41 22.73 -0.24 -4.49
C HIS A 41 22.70 0.17 -5.97
N THR A 42 21.71 -0.36 -6.70
CA THR A 42 21.52 -0.10 -8.13
C THR A 42 20.38 0.87 -8.39
N THR A 43 20.50 1.68 -9.45
CA THR A 43 19.44 2.58 -9.90
C THR A 43 18.71 1.98 -11.10
N LEU A 44 17.40 1.80 -10.99
CA LEU A 44 16.57 1.36 -12.11
C LEU A 44 16.48 2.44 -13.20
N PRO A 45 16.33 2.06 -14.49
CA PRO A 45 16.35 3.03 -15.59
C PRO A 45 15.09 3.91 -15.65
N GLY A 46 15.22 5.06 -16.32
CA GLY A 46 14.11 5.97 -16.62
C GLY A 46 13.43 6.53 -15.37
N HIS A 47 12.11 6.43 -15.29
CA HIS A 47 11.32 6.94 -14.16
C HIS A 47 11.16 5.95 -13.00
N LEU A 48 11.69 4.73 -13.13
CA LEU A 48 11.61 3.69 -12.10
C LEU A 48 12.28 4.04 -10.76
N PRO A 49 13.24 4.97 -10.63
CA PRO A 49 13.71 5.41 -9.32
C PRO A 49 12.60 5.97 -8.44
N SER A 50 11.56 6.59 -9.01
CA SER A 50 10.39 7.06 -8.25
C SER A 50 9.57 5.91 -7.67
N LEU A 51 9.52 4.76 -8.35
CA LEU A 51 8.91 3.53 -7.85
C LEU A 51 9.68 3.00 -6.64
N VAL A 52 11.01 2.93 -6.74
CA VAL A 52 11.87 2.49 -5.63
C VAL A 52 11.71 3.43 -4.44
N ALA A 53 11.71 4.76 -4.67
CA ALA A 53 11.50 5.75 -3.62
C ALA A 53 10.13 5.59 -2.92
N ALA A 54 9.07 5.28 -3.67
CA ALA A 54 7.74 5.05 -3.10
C ALA A 54 7.66 3.77 -2.25
N LEU A 55 8.42 2.73 -2.61
CA LEU A 55 8.39 1.42 -1.94
C LEU A 55 9.44 1.26 -0.84
N ALA A 56 10.50 2.08 -0.85
CA ALA A 56 11.59 2.03 0.12
C ALA A 56 11.13 2.10 1.58
N PRO A 57 10.12 2.91 1.98
CA PRO A 57 9.63 2.92 3.35
C PRO A 57 9.14 1.55 3.82
N ALA A 58 8.38 0.83 2.98
CA ALA A 58 7.87 -0.50 3.30
C ALA A 58 9.00 -1.53 3.39
N VAL A 59 9.94 -1.51 2.44
CA VAL A 59 11.10 -2.42 2.41
C VAL A 59 11.98 -2.22 3.64
N ASN A 60 12.29 -0.97 3.98
CA ASN A 60 13.16 -0.65 5.11
C ASN A 60 12.51 -0.98 6.46
N ALA A 61 11.20 -0.76 6.61
CA ALA A 61 10.47 -1.06 7.84
C ALA A 61 10.44 -2.55 8.19
N VAL A 62 10.63 -3.43 7.20
CA VAL A 62 10.64 -4.89 7.39
C VAL A 62 12.01 -5.54 7.27
N ALA A 63 13.08 -4.77 7.04
CA ALA A 63 14.40 -5.31 6.70
C ALA A 63 14.97 -6.30 7.73
N ARG A 64 14.56 -6.20 9.01
CA ARG A 64 14.98 -7.10 10.10
C ARG A 64 13.90 -8.10 10.53
N ARG A 65 12.74 -8.14 9.87
CA ARG A 65 11.68 -9.11 10.18
C ARG A 65 12.08 -10.48 9.63
N ARG A 66 11.79 -11.54 10.40
CA ARG A 66 11.96 -12.92 9.95
C ARG A 66 10.93 -13.28 8.86
N GLY A 67 11.22 -14.31 8.07
CA GLY A 67 10.33 -14.78 6.99
C GLY A 67 10.75 -14.26 5.60
N ASP A 68 9.85 -14.39 4.63
CA ASP A 68 10.09 -13.93 3.26
C ASP A 68 10.10 -12.39 3.18
N PRO A 69 11.22 -11.76 2.77
CA PRO A 69 11.30 -10.30 2.60
C PRO A 69 10.26 -9.75 1.61
N LEU A 70 9.93 -10.49 0.54
CA LEU A 70 8.99 -10.03 -0.46
C LEU A 70 7.56 -9.99 0.09
N GLU A 71 7.11 -11.08 0.74
CA GLU A 71 5.81 -11.11 1.40
C GLU A 71 5.71 -10.04 2.51
N ASN A 72 6.74 -9.90 3.34
CA ASN A 72 6.79 -8.91 4.41
C ASN A 72 6.68 -7.48 3.87
N ALA A 73 7.48 -7.12 2.86
CA ALA A 73 7.46 -5.79 2.28
C ALA A 73 6.16 -5.49 1.53
N THR A 74 5.56 -6.50 0.89
CA THR A 74 4.27 -6.36 0.21
C THR A 74 3.14 -6.07 1.21
N LYS A 75 3.09 -6.81 2.32
CA LYS A 75 2.12 -6.56 3.40
C LYS A 75 2.31 -5.20 4.04
N GLU A 76 3.56 -4.82 4.31
CA GLU A 76 3.88 -3.51 4.88
C GLU A 76 3.52 -2.38 3.93
N ASN A 77 3.72 -2.54 2.62
CA ASN A 77 3.30 -1.56 1.62
C ASN A 77 1.78 -1.34 1.66
N ALA A 78 0.99 -2.41 1.69
CA ALA A 78 -0.46 -2.30 1.82
C ALA A 78 -0.89 -1.61 3.13
N ARG A 79 -0.17 -1.88 4.24
CA ARG A 79 -0.40 -1.23 5.53
C ARG A 79 -0.08 0.27 5.48
N LEU A 80 1.10 0.66 4.98
CA LEU A 80 1.51 2.05 4.88
C LEU A 80 0.59 2.86 3.96
N CYS A 81 0.13 2.27 2.85
CA CYS A 81 -0.88 2.87 2.01
C CYS A 81 -2.21 3.08 2.76
N ALA A 82 -2.67 2.08 3.53
CA ALA A 82 -3.87 2.22 4.36
C ALA A 82 -3.72 3.32 5.42
N GLU A 83 -2.58 3.39 6.12
CA GLU A 83 -2.28 4.45 7.10
C GLU A 83 -2.24 5.84 6.46
N THR A 84 -1.71 5.95 5.25
CA THR A 84 -1.74 7.20 4.47
C THR A 84 -3.18 7.64 4.22
N LEU A 85 -4.09 6.73 3.90
CA LEU A 85 -5.50 7.06 3.67
C LEU A 85 -6.22 7.44 4.97
N LYS A 86 -5.93 6.76 6.09
CA LYS A 86 -6.51 7.08 7.41
C LYS A 86 -6.10 8.47 7.88
N THR A 87 -4.93 8.96 7.46
CA THR A 87 -4.38 10.27 7.85
C THR A 87 -4.49 11.33 6.75
N ALA A 88 -5.07 10.99 5.59
CA ALA A 88 -5.23 11.90 4.47
C ALA A 88 -6.29 12.97 4.76
N ALA A 89 -5.82 14.16 5.14
CA ALA A 89 -6.65 15.33 5.38
C ALA A 89 -7.07 16.02 4.06
N PRO A 90 -8.22 16.71 4.05
CA PRO A 90 -9.14 16.87 5.18
C PRO A 90 -10.25 15.80 5.26
N LEU A 91 -10.62 15.17 4.13
CA LEU A 91 -11.87 14.42 4.05
C LEU A 91 -11.76 12.96 4.54
N LEU A 92 -10.76 12.21 4.07
CA LEU A 92 -10.64 10.79 4.42
C LEU A 92 -10.30 10.60 5.91
N SER A 93 -9.43 11.44 6.47
CA SER A 93 -9.11 11.41 7.89
C SER A 93 -10.28 11.81 8.77
N ALA A 94 -11.08 12.82 8.38
CA ALA A 94 -12.31 13.16 9.08
C ALA A 94 -13.31 11.98 9.06
N ALA A 95 -13.58 11.40 7.89
CA ALA A 95 -14.47 10.26 7.76
C ALA A 95 -14.01 9.04 8.56
N PHE A 96 -12.70 8.79 8.62
CA PHE A 96 -12.12 7.72 9.44
C PHE A 96 -12.31 7.99 10.95
N ASN A 97 -11.98 9.19 11.42
CA ASN A 97 -12.11 9.59 12.83
C ASN A 97 -13.58 9.60 13.30
N GLU A 98 -14.51 9.99 12.42
CA GLU A 98 -15.96 9.95 12.64
C GLU A 98 -16.55 8.54 12.53
N LYS A 99 -15.72 7.51 12.26
CA LYS A 99 -16.12 6.11 12.05
C LYS A 99 -17.09 5.90 10.88
N ARG A 100 -17.19 6.86 9.96
CA ARG A 100 -17.93 6.72 8.69
C ARG A 100 -17.17 5.89 7.66
N LEU A 101 -15.84 5.84 7.77
CA LEU A 101 -14.96 5.11 6.87
C LEU A 101 -14.14 4.08 7.65
N LYS A 102 -14.15 2.83 7.20
CA LYS A 102 -13.17 1.80 7.57
C LYS A 102 -12.13 1.66 6.45
N VAL A 103 -10.86 1.55 6.82
CA VAL A 103 -9.77 1.27 5.88
C VAL A 103 -9.10 -0.03 6.30
N VAL A 104 -9.02 -1.00 5.39
CA VAL A 104 -8.41 -2.32 5.61
C VAL A 104 -7.37 -2.61 4.54
N SER A 105 -6.43 -3.50 4.84
CA SER A 105 -5.42 -3.97 3.91
C SER A 105 -5.67 -5.43 3.52
N GLY A 106 -5.24 -5.82 2.33
CA GLY A 106 -5.34 -7.20 1.88
C GLY A 106 -4.23 -7.61 0.92
N ILE A 107 -3.93 -8.91 0.90
CA ILE A 107 -3.09 -9.55 -0.12
C ILE A 107 -3.96 -10.49 -0.97
N TYR A 108 -3.98 -10.26 -2.27
CA TYR A 108 -4.50 -11.19 -3.26
C TYR A 108 -3.48 -12.30 -3.53
N ARG A 109 -3.92 -13.55 -3.38
CA ARG A 109 -3.14 -14.77 -3.63
C ARG A 109 -3.37 -15.22 -5.07
N LEU A 110 -2.40 -14.99 -5.96
CA LEU A 110 -2.43 -15.40 -7.36
C LEU A 110 -2.63 -16.91 -7.53
N ALA A 111 -2.07 -17.71 -6.62
CA ALA A 111 -2.16 -19.17 -6.68
C ALA A 111 -3.58 -19.73 -6.56
N ASN A 112 -4.49 -19.05 -5.86
CA ASN A 112 -5.83 -19.60 -5.56
C ASN A 112 -6.96 -18.57 -5.54
N GLY A 113 -6.69 -17.31 -5.87
CA GLY A 113 -7.68 -16.23 -5.94
C GLY A 113 -8.18 -15.71 -4.59
N ARG A 114 -7.64 -16.17 -3.46
CA ARG A 114 -8.06 -15.72 -2.13
C ARG A 114 -7.53 -14.32 -1.82
N VAL A 115 -8.26 -13.61 -0.96
CA VAL A 115 -7.81 -12.34 -0.37
C VAL A 115 -7.62 -12.55 1.13
N ASP A 116 -6.38 -12.41 1.59
CA ASP A 116 -6.06 -12.42 3.01
C ASP A 116 -6.18 -11.00 3.54
N LEU A 117 -7.18 -10.75 4.39
CA LEU A 117 -7.43 -9.43 5.00
C LEU A 117 -6.64 -9.27 6.31
N PHE A 118 -6.11 -8.08 6.53
CA PHE A 118 -5.40 -7.69 7.75
C PHE A 118 -5.54 -6.19 8.02
N THR A 119 -5.19 -5.78 9.24
CA THR A 119 -5.23 -4.39 9.72
C THR A 119 -3.86 -3.91 10.18
#